data_AF-A0ABD1FTY2-F1
#
_entry.id   AF-A0ABD1FTY2-F1
#
_cell.length_a   1.000
_cell.length_b   1.000
_cell.length_c   1.000
_cell.angle_alpha   90.00
_cell.angle_beta   90.00
_cell.angle_gamma   90.00
#
_symmetry.space_group_name_H-M   'P 1'
#
loop_
_entity.id
_entity.type
_entity.pdbx_description
1 polymer ?
#
loop_
_entity_poly.entity_id
_entity_poly.type
_entity_poly.pdbx_seq_one_letter_code
_entity_poly.pdbx_strand_id
1 'polypeptide(L)'
;MEHKKKELTRYHLMAPIRARSVGVQLSPEESAIWKKIAALRFQASRYSCQQALHTLGLTQSWDALCERGYLTNLFQERHESLRVITYDFLSTLKVYTMGRHVSSIEFCLRNEEYSLSIDEFNNIFHFAQTKVGIIEEPDEYDWDEFWRAITLPRESERFFPARTKVNDIRNPVLRYMAKAMAYLLFARFEVGSVQTDDLFFIWCMLRGQRVNMSHYIIKYLER
;
A
#
# COMPACT_ATOMS: atom_id res chain seq x y z
N MET A 1 -33.60 1.97 41.30
CA MET A 1 -32.40 1.10 41.15
C MET A 1 -32.35 0.64 39.72
N GLU A 2 -31.36 1.16 39.01
CA GLU A 2 -31.01 0.84 37.63
C GLU A 2 -30.61 -0.62 37.47
N HIS A 3 -30.92 -1.19 36.30
CA HIS A 3 -29.88 -1.78 35.45
C HIS A 3 -30.42 -1.94 34.02
N LYS A 4 -30.19 -0.92 33.19
CA LYS A 4 -30.20 -1.05 31.73
C LYS A 4 -28.89 -1.72 31.32
N LYS A 5 -28.94 -2.96 30.86
CA LYS A 5 -27.86 -3.59 30.10
C LYS A 5 -28.14 -3.32 28.62
N LYS A 6 -27.59 -2.21 28.11
CA LYS A 6 -27.50 -1.97 26.66
C LYS A 6 -26.28 -2.72 26.14
N GLU A 7 -26.52 -3.61 25.19
CA GLU A 7 -25.51 -4.23 24.34
C GLU A 7 -24.64 -3.14 23.69
N LEU A 8 -23.32 -3.31 23.76
CA LEU A 8 -22.34 -2.44 23.11
C LEU A 8 -22.35 -2.67 21.59
N THR A 9 -23.25 -1.92 20.96
CA THR A 9 -23.05 -1.09 19.75
C THR A 9 -21.87 -1.45 18.82
N ARG A 10 -22.25 -2.07 17.70
CA ARG A 10 -21.72 -1.90 16.34
C ARG A 10 -20.96 -0.58 16.11
N TYR A 11 -19.75 -0.70 15.55
CA TYR A 11 -19.08 0.24 14.63
C TYR A 11 -19.57 1.71 14.68
N HIS A 12 -18.99 2.50 15.58
CA HIS A 12 -19.08 3.96 15.57
C HIS A 12 -17.92 4.59 14.78
N LEU A 13 -17.83 4.25 13.49
CA LEU A 13 -17.06 5.01 12.48
C LEU A 13 -17.97 5.33 11.28
N MET A 14 -19.17 5.83 11.57
CA MET A 14 -20.00 6.56 10.61
C MET A 14 -20.66 7.71 11.33
N ALA A 15 -19.89 8.76 11.63
CA ALA A 15 -20.48 10.08 11.66
C ALA A 15 -21.01 10.37 10.23
N PRO A 16 -22.22 10.93 10.06
CA PRO A 16 -22.76 11.16 8.74
C PRO A 16 -21.84 12.14 8.00
N ILE A 17 -21.20 11.66 6.93
CA ILE A 17 -20.51 12.47 5.92
C ILE A 17 -21.52 13.53 5.46
N ARG A 18 -21.41 14.75 5.97
CA ARG A 18 -22.33 15.84 5.62
C ARG A 18 -21.89 16.39 4.27
N ALA A 19 -22.33 15.74 3.20
CA ALA A 19 -22.16 16.24 1.85
C ALA A 19 -22.88 17.59 1.67
N ARG A 20 -22.16 18.69 1.90
CA ARG A 20 -22.49 19.99 1.31
C ARG A 20 -21.72 20.10 0.00
N SER A 21 -22.49 20.16 -1.09
CA SER A 21 -22.01 20.34 -2.45
C SER A 21 -21.43 21.75 -2.65
N VAL A 22 -20.12 21.89 -2.49
CA VAL A 22 -19.30 22.96 -3.07
C VAL A 22 -17.94 22.30 -3.38
N GLY A 23 -17.29 22.63 -4.50
CA GLY A 23 -15.97 22.09 -4.85
C GLY A 23 -14.91 22.46 -3.82
N VAL A 24 -13.84 21.66 -3.71
CA VAL A 24 -12.79 21.88 -2.70
C VAL A 24 -12.19 23.29 -2.81
N GLN A 25 -12.14 24.03 -1.70
CA GLN A 25 -11.43 25.30 -1.59
C GLN A 25 -9.94 24.99 -1.53
N LEU A 26 -9.32 24.93 -2.70
CA LEU A 26 -7.89 24.70 -2.85
C LEU A 26 -7.14 26.03 -2.79
N SER A 27 -6.00 26.05 -2.10
CA SER A 27 -5.01 27.11 -2.25
C SER A 27 -4.50 27.19 -3.70
N PRO A 28 -3.83 28.28 -4.11
CA PRO A 28 -3.29 28.40 -5.46
C PRO A 28 -2.34 27.25 -5.85
N GLU A 29 -1.55 26.76 -4.89
CA GLU A 29 -0.62 25.64 -5.09
C GLU A 29 -1.37 24.31 -5.27
N GLU A 30 -2.27 23.98 -4.34
CA GLU A 30 -3.08 22.75 -4.41
C GLU A 30 -3.93 22.74 -5.69
N SER A 31 -4.46 23.89 -6.12
CA SER A 31 -5.20 24.02 -7.38
C SER A 31 -4.32 23.72 -8.61
N ALA A 32 -3.05 24.13 -8.59
CA ALA A 32 -2.11 23.83 -9.66
C ALA A 32 -1.77 22.33 -9.69
N ILE A 33 -1.55 21.71 -8.53
CA ILE A 33 -1.32 20.26 -8.41
C ILE A 33 -2.56 19.49 -8.90
N TRP A 34 -3.75 19.86 -8.44
CA TRP A 34 -5.00 19.25 -8.84
C TRP A 34 -5.17 19.27 -10.36
N LYS A 35 -4.92 20.41 -11.01
CA LYS A 35 -4.99 20.52 -12.49
C LYS A 35 -3.99 19.61 -13.20
N LYS A 36 -2.76 19.51 -12.68
CA LYS A 36 -1.75 18.58 -13.23
C LYS A 36 -2.22 17.13 -13.13
N ILE A 37 -2.71 16.71 -11.97
CA ILE A 37 -3.19 15.33 -11.73
C ILE A 37 -4.44 15.04 -12.56
N ALA A 38 -5.38 15.98 -12.65
CA ALA A 38 -6.61 15.83 -13.43
C ALA A 38 -6.36 15.72 -14.94
N ALA A 39 -5.23 16.23 -15.43
CA ALA A 39 -4.80 16.06 -16.81
C ALA A 39 -4.21 14.66 -17.09
N LEU A 40 -3.79 13.92 -16.05
CA LEU A 40 -3.29 12.56 -16.20
C LEU A 40 -4.42 11.58 -16.51
N ARG A 41 -4.11 10.55 -17.30
CA ARG A 41 -5.06 9.47 -17.57
C ARG A 41 -5.34 8.70 -16.28
N PHE A 42 -6.57 8.80 -15.78
CA PHE A 42 -7.04 7.98 -14.68
C PHE A 42 -7.22 6.53 -15.12
N GLN A 43 -6.57 5.60 -14.42
CA GLN A 43 -6.62 4.16 -14.72
C GLN A 43 -7.12 3.39 -13.49
N ALA A 44 -7.89 2.34 -13.74
CA ALA A 44 -8.34 1.45 -12.69
C ALA A 44 -7.16 0.63 -12.13
N SER A 45 -7.20 0.41 -10.82
CA SER A 45 -6.27 -0.48 -10.12
C SER A 45 -6.31 -1.89 -10.69
N ARG A 46 -5.14 -2.51 -10.85
CA ARG A 46 -5.02 -3.90 -11.34
C ARG A 46 -4.91 -4.86 -10.17
N TYR A 47 -5.99 -5.57 -9.91
CA TYR A 47 -6.07 -6.57 -8.84
C TYR A 47 -5.58 -7.95 -9.28
N SER A 48 -5.22 -8.77 -8.29
CA SER A 48 -4.95 -10.19 -8.48
C SER A 48 -6.19 -10.90 -9.05
N CYS A 49 -5.95 -11.78 -10.03
CA CYS A 49 -6.96 -12.60 -10.65
C CYS A 49 -7.10 -13.91 -9.87
N GLN A 50 -8.13 -13.98 -9.03
CA GLN A 50 -8.41 -15.16 -8.20
C GLN A 50 -8.62 -16.44 -9.04
N GLN A 51 -9.27 -16.33 -10.19
CA GLN A 51 -9.43 -17.45 -11.11
C GLN A 51 -8.09 -17.97 -11.65
N ALA A 52 -7.16 -17.07 -11.98
CA ALA A 52 -5.82 -17.46 -12.44
C ALA A 52 -5.02 -18.12 -11.31
N LEU A 53 -5.06 -17.55 -10.10
CA LEU A 53 -4.42 -18.15 -8.92
C LEU A 53 -4.94 -19.56 -8.66
N HIS A 54 -6.26 -19.76 -8.72
CA HIS A 54 -6.88 -21.07 -8.54
C HIS A 54 -6.49 -22.05 -9.64
N THR A 55 -6.58 -21.63 -10.90
CA THR A 55 -6.28 -22.49 -12.07
C THR A 55 -4.83 -22.95 -12.08
N LEU A 56 -3.90 -22.11 -11.60
CA LEU A 56 -2.48 -22.42 -11.51
C LEU A 56 -2.08 -23.14 -10.20
N GLY A 57 -3.04 -23.43 -9.31
CA GLY A 57 -2.78 -24.07 -8.02
C GLY A 57 -1.97 -23.20 -7.05
N LEU A 58 -2.06 -21.87 -7.17
CA LEU A 58 -1.26 -20.91 -6.40
C LEU A 58 -2.02 -20.31 -5.20
N THR A 59 -3.34 -20.50 -5.11
CA THR A 59 -4.21 -19.84 -4.12
C THR A 59 -3.72 -19.98 -2.69
N GLN A 60 -3.45 -21.20 -2.22
CA GLN A 60 -3.07 -21.42 -0.82
C GLN A 60 -1.77 -20.69 -0.45
N SER A 61 -0.76 -20.76 -1.33
CA SER A 61 0.52 -20.08 -1.09
C SER A 61 0.41 -18.55 -1.22
N TRP A 62 -0.48 -18.07 -2.09
CA TRP A 62 -0.80 -16.66 -2.22
C TRP A 62 -1.45 -16.13 -0.94
N ASP A 63 -2.53 -16.76 -0.47
CA ASP A 63 -3.26 -16.33 0.72
C ASP A 63 -2.36 -16.35 1.96
N ALA A 64 -1.58 -17.43 2.14
CA ALA A 64 -0.63 -17.52 3.24
C ALA A 64 0.43 -16.40 3.22
N LEU A 65 0.86 -15.94 2.04
CA LEU A 65 1.81 -14.85 1.92
C LEU A 65 1.13 -13.49 2.20
N CYS A 66 -0.09 -13.28 1.71
CA CYS A 66 -0.90 -12.09 2.02
C CYS A 66 -1.16 -11.95 3.52
N GLU A 67 -1.50 -13.05 4.19
CA GLU A 67 -1.74 -13.07 5.64
C GLU A 67 -0.49 -12.69 6.43
N ARG A 68 0.67 -13.25 6.06
CA ARG A 68 1.96 -12.88 6.69
C ARG A 68 2.31 -11.41 6.50
N GLY A 69 1.96 -10.84 5.35
CA GLY A 69 2.18 -9.44 5.02
C GLY A 69 1.12 -8.46 5.56
N TYR A 70 0.03 -8.95 6.16
CA TYR A 70 -1.14 -8.11 6.47
C TYR A 70 -1.72 -7.39 5.23
N LEU A 71 -1.68 -8.06 4.07
CA LEU A 71 -2.14 -7.52 2.77
C LEU A 71 -3.42 -8.19 2.27
N THR A 72 -4.02 -9.08 3.06
CA THR A 72 -5.23 -9.83 2.69
C THR A 72 -6.34 -8.89 2.23
N ASN A 73 -6.71 -7.92 3.06
CA ASN A 73 -7.77 -6.96 2.74
C ASN A 73 -7.42 -6.15 1.49
N LEU A 74 -6.20 -5.62 1.39
CA LEU A 74 -5.78 -4.84 0.23
C LEU A 74 -5.90 -5.60 -1.10
N PHE A 75 -5.57 -6.89 -1.11
CA PHE A 75 -5.58 -7.69 -2.34
C PHE A 75 -6.92 -8.38 -2.62
N GLN A 76 -7.77 -8.58 -1.60
CA GLN A 76 -9.06 -9.26 -1.75
C GLN A 76 -10.22 -8.29 -1.86
N GLU A 77 -10.14 -7.11 -1.23
CA GLU A 77 -11.17 -6.09 -1.30
C GLU A 77 -11.04 -5.24 -2.56
N ARG A 78 -12.12 -5.18 -3.34
CA ARG A 78 -12.20 -4.33 -4.52
C ARG A 78 -12.96 -3.07 -4.17
N HIS A 79 -12.33 -1.93 -4.42
CA HIS A 79 -12.95 -0.63 -4.21
C HIS A 79 -13.15 0.09 -5.54
N GLU A 80 -14.24 0.84 -5.62
CA GLU A 80 -14.48 1.71 -6.77
C GLU A 80 -13.44 2.82 -6.83
N SER A 81 -13.01 3.16 -8.03
CA SER A 81 -12.03 4.23 -8.22
C SER A 81 -12.73 5.60 -8.21
N LEU A 82 -12.58 6.33 -7.11
CA LEU A 82 -13.26 7.61 -6.86
C LEU A 82 -12.42 8.79 -7.35
N ARG A 83 -12.42 9.00 -8.67
CA ARG A 83 -11.52 9.95 -9.36
C ARG A 83 -11.41 11.34 -8.73
N VAL A 84 -12.53 12.02 -8.47
CA VAL A 84 -12.51 13.39 -7.91
C VAL A 84 -11.96 13.38 -6.48
N ILE A 85 -12.36 12.40 -5.67
CA ILE A 85 -11.89 12.26 -4.28
C ILE A 85 -10.39 11.93 -4.26
N THR A 86 -9.90 11.11 -5.19
CA THR A 86 -8.46 10.85 -5.35
C THR A 86 -7.70 12.14 -5.68
N TYR A 87 -8.25 13.01 -6.53
CA TYR A 87 -7.60 14.28 -6.86
C TYR A 87 -7.58 15.24 -5.67
N ASP A 88 -8.70 15.36 -4.96
CA ASP A 88 -8.80 16.16 -3.74
C ASP A 88 -7.73 15.69 -2.73
N PHE A 89 -7.70 14.38 -2.46
CA PHE A 89 -6.71 13.75 -1.57
C PHE A 89 -5.28 14.05 -2.01
N LEU A 90 -4.89 13.68 -3.23
CA LEU A 90 -3.50 13.80 -3.68
C LEU A 90 -3.03 15.26 -3.79
N SER A 91 -3.94 16.17 -4.14
CA SER A 91 -3.60 17.60 -4.28
C SER A 91 -3.45 18.34 -2.96
N THR A 92 -4.01 17.81 -1.87
CA THR A 92 -4.02 18.44 -0.53
C THR A 92 -3.27 17.63 0.52
N LEU A 93 -2.69 16.49 0.13
CA LEU A 93 -1.95 15.61 1.02
C LEU A 93 -0.72 16.34 1.58
N LYS A 94 -0.70 16.48 2.90
CA LYS A 94 0.43 16.95 3.69
C LYS A 94 0.92 15.81 4.55
N VAL A 95 2.22 15.55 4.49
CA VAL A 95 2.86 14.45 5.22
C VAL A 95 3.71 15.05 6.33
N TYR A 96 3.48 14.60 7.56
CA TYR A 96 4.26 15.01 8.73
C TYR A 96 5.15 13.86 9.16
N THR A 97 6.41 14.18 9.43
CA THR A 97 7.43 13.21 9.82
C THR A 97 8.08 13.55 11.16
N MET A 98 8.32 12.53 11.98
CA MET A 98 9.14 12.59 13.18
C MET A 98 10.44 11.83 12.93
N GLY A 99 11.53 12.56 12.65
CA GLY A 99 12.76 11.97 12.14
C GLY A 99 12.52 11.33 10.76
N ARG A 100 12.80 10.04 10.63
CA ARG A 100 12.57 9.29 9.38
C ARG A 100 11.17 8.71 9.28
N HIS A 101 10.39 8.74 10.35
CA HIS A 101 9.07 8.12 10.42
C HIS A 101 8.01 9.09 9.94
N VAL A 102 7.04 8.60 9.17
CA VAL A 102 5.78 9.34 8.99
C VAL A 102 5.02 9.24 10.31
N SER A 103 4.57 10.37 10.85
CA SER A 103 3.79 10.43 12.09
C SER A 103 2.30 10.55 11.81
N SER A 104 1.93 11.39 10.84
CA SER A 104 0.56 11.70 10.49
C SER A 104 0.47 12.26 9.07
N ILE A 105 -0.75 12.27 8.54
CA ILE A 105 -1.09 12.95 7.29
C ILE A 105 -2.28 13.86 7.51
N GLU A 106 -2.33 14.93 6.75
CA GLU A 106 -3.51 15.78 6.61
C GLU A 106 -3.89 15.87 5.14
N PHE A 107 -5.19 15.95 4.88
CA PHE A 107 -5.72 16.08 3.51
C PHE A 107 -7.17 16.58 3.56
N CYS A 108 -7.66 17.05 2.43
CA CYS A 108 -9.04 17.48 2.27
C CYS A 108 -9.79 16.55 1.31
N LEU A 109 -11.01 16.15 1.69
CA LEU A 109 -11.96 15.50 0.78
C LEU A 109 -13.26 16.29 0.77
N ARG A 110 -13.71 16.76 -0.39
CA ARG A 110 -15.01 17.46 -0.54
C ARG A 110 -15.22 18.61 0.46
N ASN A 111 -14.19 19.43 0.71
CA ASN A 111 -14.16 20.53 1.70
C ASN A 111 -14.16 20.13 3.18
N GLU A 112 -13.96 18.85 3.49
CA GLU A 112 -13.72 18.42 4.86
C GLU A 112 -12.22 18.13 5.03
N GLU A 113 -11.63 18.77 6.03
CA GLU A 113 -10.24 18.54 6.45
C GLU A 113 -10.19 17.28 7.33
N TYR A 114 -9.23 16.42 7.02
CA TYR A 114 -8.95 15.19 7.75
C TYR A 114 -7.51 15.23 8.25
N SER A 115 -7.31 14.75 9.46
CA SER A 115 -5.99 14.48 10.03
C SER A 115 -6.00 13.04 10.54
N LEU A 116 -5.04 12.24 10.09
CA LEU A 116 -4.91 10.84 10.49
C LEU A 116 -3.49 10.58 10.98
N SER A 117 -3.38 9.95 12.14
CA SER A 117 -2.14 9.28 12.55
C SER A 117 -1.89 8.06 11.67
N ILE A 118 -0.64 7.59 11.62
CA ILE A 118 -0.30 6.38 10.87
C ILE A 118 -0.94 5.13 11.47
N ASP A 119 -1.19 5.09 12.78
CA ASP A 119 -1.95 3.99 13.39
C ASP A 119 -3.41 3.98 12.93
N GLU A 120 -4.06 5.15 12.84
CA GLU A 120 -5.42 5.24 12.28
C GLU A 120 -5.46 4.83 10.81
N PHE A 121 -4.47 5.23 10.01
CA PHE A 121 -4.35 4.79 8.62
C PHE A 121 -4.17 3.27 8.54
N ASN A 122 -3.27 2.68 9.33
CA ASN A 122 -3.08 1.23 9.40
C ASN A 122 -4.38 0.52 9.79
N ASN A 123 -5.15 1.05 10.74
CA ASN A 123 -6.43 0.48 11.16
C ASN A 123 -7.48 0.49 10.05
N ILE A 124 -7.56 1.57 9.26
CA ILE A 124 -8.50 1.68 8.14
C ILE A 124 -8.21 0.61 7.08
N PHE A 125 -6.93 0.37 6.75
CA PHE A 125 -6.53 -0.58 5.72
C PHE A 125 -6.20 -1.99 6.25
N HIS A 126 -6.40 -2.22 7.55
CA HIS A 126 -6.07 -3.47 8.24
C HIS A 126 -4.60 -3.91 8.11
N PHE A 127 -3.68 -2.94 7.96
CA PHE A 127 -2.25 -3.18 7.96
C PHE A 127 -1.72 -3.46 9.37
N ALA A 128 -0.49 -3.98 9.44
CA ALA A 128 0.20 -4.16 10.71
C ALA A 128 0.40 -2.80 11.43
N GLN A 129 0.17 -2.79 12.75
CA GLN A 129 0.31 -1.59 13.59
C GLN A 129 1.75 -1.09 13.64
N THR A 130 1.95 0.23 13.77
CA THR A 130 3.28 0.86 13.68
C THR A 130 4.27 0.34 14.71
N LYS A 131 3.82 0.06 15.94
CA LYS A 131 4.65 -0.44 17.05
C LYS A 131 5.34 -1.78 16.75
N VAL A 132 4.87 -2.51 15.74
CA VAL A 132 5.36 -3.84 15.36
C VAL A 132 5.90 -3.84 13.94
N GLY A 133 5.67 -2.76 13.18
CA GLY A 133 6.02 -2.68 11.76
C GLY A 133 7.45 -2.16 11.56
N ILE A 134 8.24 -2.93 10.81
CA ILE A 134 9.54 -2.51 10.31
C ILE A 134 9.35 -1.40 9.28
N ILE A 135 10.14 -0.35 9.40
CA ILE A 135 10.11 0.88 8.60
C ILE A 135 11.43 1.11 7.84
N GLU A 136 12.47 0.38 8.24
CA GLU A 136 13.82 0.46 7.70
C GLU A 136 14.33 -0.97 7.55
N GLU A 137 15.10 -1.19 6.49
CA GLU A 137 15.74 -2.48 6.25
C GLU A 137 16.67 -2.81 7.42
N PRO A 138 16.52 -3.97 8.07
CA PRO A 138 17.40 -4.35 9.17
C PRO A 138 18.78 -4.75 8.62
N ASP A 139 19.83 -4.62 9.43
CA ASP A 139 21.22 -4.92 9.03
C ASP A 139 21.42 -6.35 8.49
N GLU A 140 20.56 -7.28 8.91
CA GLU A 140 20.55 -8.68 8.45
C GLU A 140 19.97 -8.88 7.05
N TYR A 141 19.34 -7.87 6.46
CA TYR A 141 18.76 -7.94 5.13
C TYR A 141 19.80 -7.59 4.06
N ASP A 142 20.33 -8.62 3.41
CA ASP A 142 21.21 -8.49 2.26
C ASP A 142 20.42 -8.73 0.95
N TRP A 143 20.40 -7.69 0.09
CA TRP A 143 19.67 -7.71 -1.18
C TRP A 143 20.20 -8.78 -2.14
N ASP A 144 21.51 -8.91 -2.22
CA ASP A 144 22.21 -9.80 -3.13
C ASP A 144 22.02 -11.25 -2.70
N GLU A 145 22.15 -11.52 -1.40
CA GLU A 145 21.89 -12.84 -0.82
C GLU A 145 20.45 -13.27 -1.03
N PHE A 146 19.49 -12.40 -0.70
CA PHE A 146 18.09 -12.76 -0.84
C PHE A 146 17.67 -12.91 -2.30
N TRP A 147 18.16 -12.05 -3.21
CA TRP A 147 17.91 -12.18 -4.64
C TRP A 147 18.42 -13.52 -5.19
N ARG A 148 19.65 -13.93 -4.84
CA ARG A 148 20.19 -15.24 -5.21
C ARG A 148 19.33 -16.39 -4.68
N ALA A 149 18.80 -16.25 -3.46
CA ALA A 149 17.97 -17.30 -2.85
C ALA A 149 16.64 -17.55 -3.59
N ILE A 150 16.06 -16.53 -4.25
CA ILE A 150 14.74 -16.63 -4.89
C ILE A 150 14.79 -16.71 -6.42
N THR A 151 15.96 -16.59 -7.04
CA THR A 151 16.14 -16.61 -8.50
C THR A 151 16.85 -17.86 -9.02
N LEU A 152 16.82 -18.06 -10.34
CA LEU A 152 17.65 -19.07 -10.98
C LEU A 152 19.10 -18.59 -11.06
N PRO A 153 20.10 -19.48 -10.90
CA PRO A 153 21.49 -19.14 -11.14
C PRO A 153 21.65 -18.56 -12.56
N ARG A 154 22.09 -17.31 -12.63
CA ARG A 154 22.62 -16.67 -13.84
C ARG A 154 23.95 -16.03 -13.47
N GLU A 155 24.83 -15.88 -14.44
CA GLU A 155 26.23 -15.45 -14.27
C GLU A 155 26.40 -14.04 -13.66
N SER A 156 25.31 -13.27 -13.42
CA SER A 156 25.36 -12.03 -12.65
C SER A 156 24.54 -12.14 -11.35
N GLU A 157 25.26 -12.42 -10.27
CA GLU A 157 24.79 -12.79 -8.92
C GLU A 157 24.24 -11.63 -8.04
N ARG A 158 24.16 -10.41 -8.57
CA ARG A 158 23.81 -9.20 -7.80
C ARG A 158 22.45 -8.63 -8.16
N PHE A 159 21.75 -8.13 -7.16
CA PHE A 159 20.50 -7.42 -7.30
C PHE A 159 20.76 -6.00 -7.80
N PHE A 160 20.16 -5.65 -8.94
CA PHE A 160 20.21 -4.30 -9.48
C PHE A 160 18.83 -3.91 -10.03
N PRO A 161 18.06 -3.04 -9.34
CA PRO A 161 16.65 -2.76 -9.66
C PRO A 161 16.36 -2.42 -11.12
N ALA A 162 17.28 -1.74 -11.82
CA ALA A 162 17.06 -1.35 -13.22
C ALA A 162 17.21 -2.52 -14.21
N ARG A 163 17.85 -3.63 -13.81
CA ARG A 163 18.16 -4.78 -14.68
C ARG A 163 17.43 -6.05 -14.27
N THR A 164 17.19 -6.25 -12.98
CA THR A 164 16.55 -7.45 -12.44
C THR A 164 15.10 -7.52 -12.87
N LYS A 165 14.72 -8.62 -13.53
CA LYS A 165 13.37 -8.79 -14.04
C LYS A 165 12.57 -9.66 -13.10
N VAL A 166 11.29 -9.34 -12.94
CA VAL A 166 10.38 -10.15 -12.13
C VAL A 166 10.32 -11.59 -12.62
N ASN A 167 10.51 -11.84 -13.92
CA ASN A 167 10.52 -13.18 -14.49
C ASN A 167 11.72 -14.04 -14.05
N ASP A 168 12.76 -13.43 -13.46
CA ASP A 168 13.93 -14.16 -12.95
C ASP A 168 13.65 -14.84 -11.59
N ILE A 169 12.61 -14.40 -10.87
CA ILE A 169 12.14 -15.04 -9.64
C ILE A 169 11.54 -16.41 -9.96
N ARG A 170 12.09 -17.47 -9.36
CA ARG A 170 11.70 -18.85 -9.64
C ARG A 170 10.27 -19.14 -9.19
N ASN A 171 9.93 -18.74 -7.97
CA ASN A 171 8.64 -19.03 -7.37
C ASN A 171 7.52 -18.17 -8.03
N PRO A 172 6.48 -18.77 -8.63
CA PRO A 172 5.42 -18.03 -9.32
C PRO A 172 4.57 -17.16 -8.39
N VAL A 173 4.42 -17.54 -7.11
CA VAL A 173 3.68 -16.74 -6.12
C VAL A 173 4.45 -15.47 -5.80
N LEU A 174 5.77 -15.55 -5.61
CA LEU A 174 6.62 -14.39 -5.35
C LEU A 174 6.64 -13.44 -6.56
N ARG A 175 6.67 -13.99 -7.78
CA ARG A 175 6.49 -13.20 -9.02
C ARG A 175 5.18 -12.46 -9.04
N TYR A 176 4.10 -13.13 -8.68
CA TYR A 176 2.77 -12.55 -8.66
C TYR A 176 2.67 -11.46 -7.59
N MET A 177 3.26 -11.70 -6.42
CA MET A 177 3.30 -10.76 -5.30
C MET A 177 4.06 -9.48 -5.68
N ALA A 178 5.26 -9.60 -6.25
CA ALA A 178 6.02 -8.43 -6.71
C ALA A 178 5.20 -7.57 -7.70
N LYS A 179 4.51 -8.20 -8.67
CA LYS A 179 3.65 -7.48 -9.61
C LYS A 179 2.44 -6.84 -8.94
N ALA A 180 1.78 -7.55 -8.03
CA ALA A 180 0.61 -7.06 -7.34
C ALA A 180 0.96 -5.84 -6.45
N MET A 181 2.06 -5.90 -5.72
CA MET A 181 2.59 -4.78 -4.94
C MET A 181 2.94 -3.60 -5.84
N ALA A 182 3.63 -3.84 -6.96
CA ALA A 182 3.96 -2.79 -7.92
C ALA A 182 2.72 -2.03 -8.41
N TYR A 183 1.63 -2.74 -8.70
CA TYR A 183 0.39 -2.11 -9.16
C TYR A 183 -0.43 -1.45 -8.05
N LEU A 184 -0.59 -2.10 -6.90
CA LEU A 184 -1.57 -1.68 -5.89
C LEU A 184 -0.98 -0.81 -4.78
N LEU A 185 0.26 -1.09 -4.35
CA LEU A 185 0.91 -0.32 -3.29
C LEU A 185 1.62 0.91 -3.84
N PHE A 186 2.28 0.74 -4.98
CA PHE A 186 3.17 1.76 -5.54
C PHE A 186 2.67 2.34 -6.87
N ALA A 187 1.48 1.96 -7.34
CA ALA A 187 0.87 2.51 -8.56
C ALA A 187 1.82 2.59 -9.78
N ARG A 188 2.79 1.67 -9.89
CA ARG A 188 3.84 1.72 -10.91
C ARG A 188 3.31 1.31 -12.27
N PHE A 189 3.72 2.06 -13.29
CA PHE A 189 3.43 1.71 -14.68
C PHE A 189 4.32 0.57 -15.18
N GLU A 190 5.62 0.62 -14.87
CA GLU A 190 6.56 -0.44 -15.22
C GLU A 190 6.66 -1.48 -14.09
N VAL A 191 6.13 -2.68 -14.35
CA VAL A 191 6.13 -3.82 -13.40
C VAL A 191 7.03 -4.98 -13.85
N GLY A 192 7.85 -4.74 -14.88
CA GLY A 192 8.77 -5.74 -15.42
C GLY A 192 10.03 -5.92 -14.56
N SER A 193 10.41 -4.87 -13.82
CA SER A 193 11.55 -4.82 -12.91
C SER A 193 11.13 -4.99 -11.46
N VAL A 194 12.03 -5.55 -10.64
CA VAL A 194 11.85 -5.69 -9.20
C VAL A 194 12.57 -4.52 -8.52
N GLN A 195 11.85 -3.74 -7.73
CA GLN A 195 12.44 -2.63 -6.96
C GLN A 195 12.91 -3.11 -5.59
N THR A 196 13.69 -2.28 -4.91
CA THR A 196 14.24 -2.53 -3.58
C THR A 196 13.13 -2.85 -2.58
N ASP A 197 12.08 -2.03 -2.58
CA ASP A 197 10.94 -2.16 -1.68
C ASP A 197 10.16 -3.46 -1.95
N ASP A 198 10.03 -3.87 -3.22
CA ASP A 198 9.39 -5.15 -3.56
C ASP A 198 10.14 -6.32 -2.94
N LEU A 199 11.45 -6.30 -3.10
CA LEU A 199 12.33 -7.38 -2.66
C LEU A 199 12.32 -7.45 -1.13
N PHE A 200 12.42 -6.30 -0.47
CA PHE A 200 12.38 -6.19 0.99
C PHE A 200 11.05 -6.69 1.56
N PHE A 201 9.92 -6.30 0.95
CA PHE A 201 8.60 -6.72 1.45
C PHE A 201 8.41 -8.22 1.29
N ILE A 202 8.88 -8.81 0.19
CA ILE A 202 8.84 -10.27 0.02
C ILE A 202 9.70 -10.97 1.06
N TRP A 203 10.90 -10.44 1.36
CA TRP A 203 11.76 -10.97 2.41
C TRP A 203 11.07 -10.96 3.79
N CYS A 204 10.47 -9.82 4.17
CA CYS A 204 9.71 -9.71 5.41
C CYS A 204 8.55 -10.70 5.47
N MET A 205 7.74 -10.78 4.41
CA MET A 205 6.60 -11.71 4.33
C MET A 205 7.03 -13.18 4.49
N LEU A 206 8.16 -13.57 3.87
CA LEU A 206 8.68 -14.94 4.00
C LEU A 206 9.17 -15.25 5.42
N ARG A 207 9.75 -14.26 6.11
CA ARG A 207 10.19 -14.37 7.52
C ARG A 207 9.08 -14.15 8.55
N GLY A 208 7.87 -13.80 8.13
CA GLY A 208 6.78 -13.43 9.04
C GLY A 208 7.04 -12.12 9.79
N GLN A 209 7.95 -11.29 9.27
CA GLN A 209 8.18 -9.95 9.76
C GLN A 209 7.13 -9.00 9.18
N ARG A 210 6.70 -8.05 10.01
CA ARG A 210 5.64 -7.10 9.65
C ARG A 210 6.27 -5.83 9.17
N VAL A 211 5.85 -5.34 8.01
CA VAL A 211 6.26 -4.04 7.48
C VAL A 211 5.20 -3.01 7.84
N ASN A 212 5.62 -1.80 8.21
CA ASN A 212 4.72 -0.67 8.35
C ASN A 212 4.29 -0.15 6.96
N MET A 213 3.32 -0.83 6.35
CA MET A 213 2.92 -0.57 4.96
C MET A 213 2.52 0.90 4.73
N SER A 214 1.80 1.50 5.67
CA SER A 214 1.38 2.91 5.58
C SER A 214 2.55 3.87 5.46
N HIS A 215 3.64 3.62 6.20
CA HIS A 215 4.85 4.42 6.11
C HIS A 215 5.37 4.49 4.67
N TYR A 216 5.51 3.33 4.03
CA TYR A 216 6.03 3.23 2.66
C TYR A 216 5.06 3.77 1.62
N ILE A 217 3.75 3.48 1.73
CA ILE A 217 2.74 4.00 0.80
C ILE A 217 2.73 5.52 0.85
N ILE A 218 2.69 6.12 2.05
CA ILE A 218 2.61 7.57 2.20
C ILE A 218 3.91 8.24 1.73
N LYS A 219 5.07 7.66 2.05
CA LYS A 219 6.37 8.13 1.53
C LYS A 219 6.45 8.03 0.01
N TYR A 220 5.78 7.05 -0.59
CA TYR A 220 5.71 6.94 -2.05
C TYR A 220 4.84 8.03 -2.66
N LEU A 221 3.72 8.39 -2.02
CA LEU A 221 2.81 9.44 -2.48
C LEU A 221 3.37 10.86 -2.35
N GLU A 222 4.37 11.07 -1.49
CA GLU A 222 5.07 12.35 -1.31
C GLU A 222 6.04 12.67 -2.47
N ARG A 223 6.41 11.69 -3.31
CA ARG A 223 7.39 11.83 -4.40
C ARG A 223 6.78 12.40 -5.68
#